data_AF-A0A0S3TA08-F1
#
_entry.id   AF-A0A0S3TA08-F1
#
_cell.length_a   1.000
_cell.length_b   1.000
_cell.length_c   1.000
_cell.angle_alpha   90.00
_cell.angle_beta   90.00
_cell.angle_gamma   90.00
#
_symmetry.space_group_name_H-M   'P 1'
#
loop_
_entity.id
_entity.type
_entity.pdbx_description
1 polymer ?
#
loop_
_entity_poly.entity_id
_entity_poly.type
_entity_poly.pdbx_seq_one_letter_code
_entity_poly.pdbx_strand_id
1 'polypeptide(L)'
;MLAAWFRMKYPHVAIGALASSASILQFMDLVSPDIFNSIISQDFRSESENCYKVLKGSWKLIEHTTNKPGGLELLQKSFRICKCEHD
;
A
#
# COMPACT_ATOMS: atom_id res chain seq x y z
N MET A 1 15.17 -3.01 -9.71
CA MET A 1 16.28 -2.19 -9.16
C MET A 1 17.63 -2.78 -9.51
N LEU A 2 17.90 -4.05 -9.15
CA LEU A 2 19.20 -4.72 -9.39
C LEU A 2 19.71 -4.63 -10.84
N ALA A 3 18.86 -4.86 -11.85
CA ALA A 3 19.28 -4.77 -13.25
C ALA A 3 19.82 -3.37 -13.61
N ALA A 4 19.15 -2.31 -13.15
CA ALA A 4 19.58 -0.93 -13.37
C ALA A 4 20.90 -0.64 -12.63
N TRP A 5 21.02 -1.03 -11.36
CA TRP A 5 22.26 -0.86 -10.58
C TRP A 5 23.43 -1.67 -11.14
N PHE A 6 23.19 -2.88 -11.63
CA PHE A 6 24.21 -3.71 -12.25
C PHE A 6 24.75 -3.05 -13.53
N ARG A 7 23.87 -2.53 -14.40
CA ARG A 7 24.29 -1.76 -15.58
C ARG A 7 25.03 -0.47 -15.20
N MET A 8 24.58 0.26 -14.19
CA MET A 8 25.25 1.49 -13.73
C MET A 8 26.63 1.21 -13.12
N LYS A 9 26.77 0.13 -12.34
CA LYS A 9 28.01 -0.21 -11.64
C LYS A 9 29.01 -0.95 -12.53
N TYR A 10 28.52 -1.78 -13.45
CA TYR A 10 29.32 -2.64 -14.33
C TYR A 10 28.98 -2.40 -15.81
N PRO A 11 29.17 -1.19 -16.34
CA PRO A 11 28.80 -0.88 -17.71
C PRO A 11 29.66 -1.60 -18.76
N HIS A 12 30.80 -2.15 -18.37
CA HIS A 12 31.67 -2.96 -19.22
C HIS A 12 31.21 -4.42 -19.32
N VAL A 13 30.33 -4.89 -18.43
CA VAL A 13 29.83 -6.28 -18.41
C VAL A 13 28.49 -6.40 -19.12
N ALA A 14 27.60 -5.43 -18.93
CA ALA A 14 26.27 -5.44 -19.52
C ALA A 14 26.09 -4.26 -20.49
N ILE A 15 25.66 -4.54 -21.72
CA ILE A 15 25.39 -3.51 -22.75
C ILE A 15 24.13 -2.70 -22.40
N GLY A 16 23.15 -3.32 -21.75
CA GLY A 16 21.90 -2.69 -21.34
C GLY A 16 21.22 -3.43 -20.20
N ALA A 17 20.13 -2.87 -19.68
CA ALA A 17 19.30 -3.48 -18.65
C ALA A 17 17.83 -3.07 -18.80
N LEU A 18 16.93 -4.04 -18.64
CA LEU A 18 15.50 -3.80 -18.48
C LEU A 18 15.15 -3.93 -16.99
N ALA A 19 14.66 -2.85 -16.39
CA ALA A 19 14.28 -2.81 -14.98
C ALA A 19 12.80 -2.43 -14.85
N SER A 20 11.92 -3.41 -15.10
CA SER A 20 10.47 -3.22 -15.04
C SER A 20 10.00 -2.86 -13.63
N SER A 21 9.12 -1.86 -13.53
CA SER A 21 8.53 -1.35 -12.27
C SER A 21 9.55 -1.12 -11.15
N ALA A 22 10.77 -0.73 -11.51
CA ALA A 22 11.86 -0.55 -10.55
C ALA A 22 11.83 0.84 -9.91
N SER A 23 11.42 0.89 -8.65
CA SER A 23 11.34 2.10 -7.82
C SER A 23 12.72 2.58 -7.33
N ILE A 24 13.66 2.85 -8.25
CA ILE A 24 15.04 3.27 -7.90
C ILE A 24 15.12 4.63 -7.19
N LEU A 25 14.10 5.49 -7.36
CA LEU A 25 14.04 6.83 -6.76
C LEU A 25 13.29 6.88 -5.42
N GLN A 26 12.75 5.76 -4.94
CA GLN A 26 11.96 5.71 -3.70
C GLN A 26 12.83 5.83 -2.43
N PHE A 27 14.15 5.93 -2.58
CA PHE A 27 15.12 5.99 -1.49
C PHE A 27 15.72 7.38 -1.35
N MET A 28 16.51 7.60 -0.29
CA MET A 28 17.33 8.79 -0.08
C MET A 28 16.53 10.10 0.00
N ASP A 29 15.29 10.04 0.49
CA ASP A 29 14.38 11.17 0.64
C ASP A 29 14.18 11.98 -0.67
N LEU A 30 14.33 11.32 -1.83
CA LEU A 30 14.18 11.95 -3.14
C LEU A 30 12.72 12.17 -3.54
N VAL A 31 11.79 11.47 -2.90
CA VAL A 31 10.34 11.55 -3.13
C VAL A 31 9.62 11.69 -1.80
N SER A 32 8.38 12.21 -1.84
CA SER A 32 7.53 12.28 -0.65
C SER A 32 7.35 10.88 -0.03
N PRO A 33 7.45 10.73 1.31
CA PRO A 33 7.21 9.45 1.98
C PRO A 33 5.83 8.84 1.67
N ASP A 34 4.83 9.69 1.42
CA ASP A 34 3.45 9.28 1.19
C ASP A 34 3.12 9.00 -0.29
N ILE A 35 4.10 9.16 -1.21
CA ILE A 35 3.85 9.09 -2.66
C ILE A 35 3.20 7.77 -3.08
N PHE A 36 3.62 6.66 -2.48
CA PHE A 36 3.09 5.33 -2.80
C PHE A 36 1.60 5.22 -2.44
N ASN A 37 1.22 5.63 -1.22
CA ASN A 37 -0.17 5.60 -0.77
C ASN A 37 -1.04 6.63 -1.52
N SER A 38 -0.45 7.76 -1.92
CA SER A 38 -1.11 8.77 -2.75
C SER A 38 -1.47 8.20 -4.13
N ILE A 39 -0.53 7.49 -4.78
CA ILE A 39 -0.77 6.82 -6.06
C ILE A 39 -1.87 5.75 -5.91
N ILE A 40 -1.78 4.88 -4.89
CA ILE A 40 -2.83 3.88 -4.63
C ILE A 40 -4.20 4.55 -4.47
N SER A 41 -4.27 5.62 -3.67
CA SER A 41 -5.52 6.36 -3.45
C SER A 41 -6.06 6.96 -4.75
N GLN A 42 -5.17 7.43 -5.63
CA GLN A 42 -5.52 8.00 -6.92
C GLN A 42 -6.02 6.93 -7.90
N ASP A 43 -5.47 5.72 -7.90
CA ASP A 43 -5.93 4.61 -8.74
C ASP A 43 -7.38 4.23 -8.41
N PHE A 44 -7.73 4.08 -7.13
CA PHE A 44 -9.13 3.84 -6.73
C PHE A 44 -10.05 5.02 -7.08
N ARG A 45 -9.52 6.24 -7.03
CA ARG A 45 -10.27 7.45 -7.37
C ARG A 45 -10.53 7.56 -8.88
N SER A 46 -9.56 7.17 -9.72
CA SER A 46 -9.74 7.18 -11.17
C SER A 46 -10.77 6.16 -11.63
N GLU A 47 -10.87 5.03 -10.93
CA GLU A 47 -11.94 4.05 -11.18
C GLU A 47 -13.31 4.56 -10.72
N SER A 48 -13.38 5.15 -9.52
CA SER A 48 -14.62 5.76 -9.02
C SER A 48 -14.39 6.71 -7.85
N GLU A 49 -14.88 7.94 -7.99
CA GLU A 49 -14.90 8.92 -6.90
C GLU A 49 -15.70 8.41 -5.67
N ASN A 50 -16.77 7.62 -5.91
CA ASN A 50 -17.54 7.03 -4.81
C ASN A 50 -16.75 5.92 -4.10
N CYS A 51 -16.02 5.08 -4.84
CA CYS A 51 -15.15 4.05 -4.27
C CYS A 51 -14.10 4.68 -3.35
N TYR A 52 -13.40 5.72 -3.82
CA TYR A 52 -12.43 6.47 -3.02
C TYR A 52 -13.05 7.03 -1.73
N LYS A 53 -14.23 7.66 -1.82
CA LYS A 53 -14.92 8.23 -0.65
C LYS A 53 -15.33 7.16 0.37
N VAL A 54 -15.87 6.03 -0.09
CA VAL A 54 -16.28 4.92 0.78
C VAL A 54 -15.06 4.29 1.47
N LEU A 55 -13.99 4.00 0.71
CA LEU A 55 -12.75 3.45 1.28
C LEU A 55 -12.14 4.40 2.31
N LYS A 56 -12.01 5.70 1.99
CA LYS A 56 -11.50 6.71 2.90
C LYS A 56 -12.35 6.85 4.17
N GLY A 57 -13.67 6.79 4.05
CA GLY A 57 -14.59 6.86 5.19
C GLY A 57 -14.58 5.58 6.04
N SER A 58 -14.35 4.42 5.44
CA SER A 58 -14.39 3.11 6.11
C SER A 58 -13.39 3.01 7.27
N TRP A 59 -12.21 3.61 7.15
CA TRP A 59 -11.19 3.59 8.21
C TRP A 59 -11.68 4.24 9.50
N LYS A 60 -12.33 5.41 9.41
CA LYS A 60 -12.94 6.07 10.57
C LYS A 60 -14.08 5.25 11.18
N LEU A 61 -14.86 4.58 10.33
CA LEU A 61 -15.93 3.71 10.79
C LEU A 61 -15.39 2.50 11.56
N ILE A 62 -14.31 1.89 11.08
CA ILE A 62 -13.62 0.78 11.74
C ILE A 62 -13.11 1.23 13.11
N GLU A 63 -12.35 2.33 13.17
CA GLU A 63 -11.82 2.89 14.42
C GLU A 63 -12.92 3.18 15.45
N HIS A 64 -13.98 3.87 15.02
CA HIS A 64 -15.12 4.16 15.89
C HIS A 64 -15.85 2.89 16.34
N THR A 65 -15.92 1.87 15.49
CA THR A 65 -16.55 0.58 15.84
C THR A 65 -15.70 -0.15 16.88
N THR A 66 -14.38 -0.19 16.72
CA THR A 66 -13.45 -0.80 17.69
C THR A 66 -13.59 -0.20 19.09
N ASN A 67 -13.86 1.10 19.20
CA ASN A 67 -14.02 1.80 20.48
C ASN A 67 -15.36 1.53 21.19
N LYS A 68 -16.29 0.80 20.56
CA LYS A 68 -17.59 0.45 21.18
C LYS A 68 -17.52 -0.90 21.91
N PRO A 69 -18.31 -1.09 22.99
CA PRO A 69 -18.48 -2.41 23.60
C PRO A 69 -18.98 -3.43 22.57
N GLY A 70 -18.33 -4.59 22.47
CA GLY A 70 -18.64 -5.62 21.48
C GLY A 70 -18.25 -5.27 20.03
N GLY A 71 -17.60 -4.13 19.80
CA GLY A 71 -17.24 -3.65 18.47
C GLY A 71 -16.23 -4.54 17.74
N LEU A 72 -15.26 -5.09 18.47
CA LEU A 72 -14.28 -6.04 17.91
C LEU A 72 -14.96 -7.33 17.43
N GLU A 73 -15.91 -7.88 18.19
CA GLU A 73 -16.67 -9.08 17.79
C GLU A 73 -17.53 -8.81 16.55
N LEU A 74 -18.14 -7.62 16.47
CA LEU A 74 -18.89 -7.19 15.31
C LEU A 74 -17.99 -7.09 14.07
N LEU A 75 -16.82 -6.48 14.18
CA LEU A 75 -15.85 -6.37 13.08
C LEU A 75 -15.33 -7.75 12.68
N GLN A 76 -14.99 -8.60 13.65
CA GLN A 76 -14.55 -9.96 13.41
C GLN A 76 -15.58 -10.76 12.61
N LYS A 77 -16.87 -10.69 13.01
CA LYS A 77 -17.96 -11.37 12.30
C LYS A 77 -18.18 -10.79 10.89
N SER A 78 -18.13 -9.47 10.76
CA SER A 78 -18.37 -8.77 9.48
C SER A 78 -17.28 -9.05 8.45
N PHE A 79 -16.02 -9.01 8.88
CA PHE A 79 -14.85 -9.27 8.02
C PHE A 79 -14.43 -10.74 7.99
N ARG A 80 -15.12 -11.62 8.75
CA ARG A 80 -14.79 -13.04 8.89
C ARG A 80 -13.32 -13.26 9.30
N ILE A 81 -12.84 -12.42 10.21
CA ILE A 81 -11.47 -12.52 10.74
C ILE A 81 -11.41 -13.76 11.64
N CYS A 82 -10.33 -14.54 11.53
CA CYS A 82 -10.12 -15.69 12.39
C CYS A 82 -10.13 -15.27 13.87
N LYS A 83 -10.47 -16.19 14.77
CA LYS A 83 -10.28 -15.94 16.19
C LYS A 83 -8.78 -15.97 16.49
N CYS A 84 -8.34 -15.08 17.36
CA CYS A 84 -7.08 -15.29 18.04
C CYS A 84 -7.27 -16.54 18.90
N GLU A 85 -6.60 -17.61 18.52
CA GLU A 85 -6.52 -18.83 19.31
C GLU A 85 -5.60 -18.51 20.49
N HIS A 86 -6.21 -18.24 21.64
CA HIS A 86 -5.51 -18.24 22.93
C HIS A 86 -5.77 -19.61 23.55
N ASP A 87 -4.76 -20.46 23.51
CA ASP A 87 -4.54 -21.47 24.56
C ASP A 87 -4.16 -20.76 25.88
#